data_AF-A0A1N6X7S2-F1
#
_entry.id   AF-A0A1N6X7S2-F1
#
_cell.length_a   1.000
_cell.length_b   1.000
_cell.length_c   1.000
_cell.angle_alpha   90.00
_cell.angle_beta   90.00
_cell.angle_gamma   90.00
#
_symmetry.space_group_name_H-M   'P 1'
#
loop_
_entity.id
_entity.type
_entity.pdbx_description
1 polymer ?
#
loop_
_entity_poly.entity_id
_entity_poly.type
_entity_poly.pdbx_seq_one_letter_code
_entity_poly.pdbx_strand_id
1 'polypeptide(L)'
;MKSREEREYEERVKRRVLILRDLIQEGKINFAEHLRESFEESLSNARYDENGEPDLSTIDGRIRSMALAAEYFDHREKTKDAISLYQIQESYFKRFEVNFQDFYKVMLEKNLTPHQVAEFAAYKHSNDYLEKAVEPIIDDLNEFWGLVTEAGYYHLEDQHKSIKAVFGGDLFPANDQNIASKCGIYTDTIILPCPIIRSRHLFKVWNKQQRVYYLVKHALNILQYRDLALADLEKPIVVILADKEMIDDFSFEEVKKLGERDALYHAKEVFGREFNSTDELVEFCQDLDTVDKVMNEIKDQTKVLFDTEFTEPLSIQIEKQIKGQSGQLMQTQNPGLIVASLGFGRMSVSNELLLKSMKVGGGVPLIDAPTSWQYFRWKLEYDGERTSQNLNLPNSHILKGLNELPNTNLKWIGKIPPKGLIEIRKSGAIDEIRNVLSKGIEDLVLADYLNYETTSKTVYNNLKAAFENHQKNINDLSAKKWKIAGKDFGSWLVMGTLEIASAYTGTPLYGVPTAVLIQLIDAPKLKDLPKSIKTIKEIEREKQNLSKSPIGLMFKYK
;
A
#
# COMPACT_ATOMS: atom_id res chain seq x y z
N MET A 1 -45.63 32.32 0.68
CA MET A 1 -45.63 30.89 0.32
C MET A 1 -44.18 30.46 0.33
N LYS A 2 -43.77 29.46 1.13
CA LYS A 2 -42.36 29.04 1.20
C LYS A 2 -41.87 28.57 -0.16
N SER A 3 -40.65 28.94 -0.52
CA SER A 3 -40.00 28.49 -1.75
C SER A 3 -39.80 26.97 -1.73
N ARG A 4 -39.52 26.37 -2.89
CA ARG A 4 -39.21 24.92 -2.96
C ARG A 4 -37.96 24.59 -2.15
N GLU A 5 -36.91 25.41 -2.27
CA GLU A 5 -35.65 25.26 -1.56
C GLU A 5 -35.82 25.37 -0.04
N GLU A 6 -36.67 26.28 0.44
CA GLU A 6 -36.97 26.42 1.87
C GLU A 6 -37.64 25.16 2.43
N ARG A 7 -38.56 24.55 1.67
CA ARG A 7 -39.22 23.30 2.09
C ARG A 7 -38.25 22.12 2.11
N GLU A 8 -37.43 21.98 1.06
CA GLU A 8 -36.40 20.93 1.00
C GLU A 8 -35.37 21.08 2.12
N TYR A 9 -35.00 22.32 2.47
CA TYR A 9 -34.13 22.60 3.61
C TYR A 9 -34.79 22.19 4.94
N GLU A 10 -36.04 22.59 5.18
CA GLU A 10 -36.76 22.27 6.42
C GLU A 10 -36.92 20.76 6.63
N GLU A 11 -37.33 20.03 5.60
CA GLU A 11 -37.47 18.57 5.65
C GLU A 11 -36.14 17.89 5.98
N ARG A 12 -35.04 18.36 5.38
CA ARG A 12 -33.70 17.84 5.68
C ARG A 12 -33.31 18.12 7.13
N VAL A 13 -33.61 19.30 7.66
CA VAL A 13 -33.32 19.61 9.08
C VAL A 13 -34.16 18.73 10.01
N LYS A 14 -35.46 18.56 9.72
CA LYS A 14 -36.33 17.68 10.53
C LYS A 14 -35.76 16.26 10.59
N ARG A 15 -35.41 15.67 9.45
CA ARG A 15 -34.79 14.34 9.37
C ARG A 15 -33.52 14.23 10.22
N ARG A 16 -32.63 15.21 10.14
CA ARG A 16 -31.38 15.25 10.92
C ARG A 16 -31.64 15.27 12.42
N VAL A 17 -32.61 16.07 12.87
CA VAL A 17 -32.96 16.18 14.29
C VAL A 17 -33.54 14.86 14.80
N LEU A 18 -34.32 14.14 13.99
CA LEU A 18 -34.81 12.80 14.33
C LEU A 18 -33.65 11.79 14.48
N ILE A 19 -32.70 11.78 13.55
CA ILE A 19 -31.49 10.93 13.66
C ILE A 19 -30.72 11.24 14.94
N LEU A 20 -30.50 12.53 15.25
CA LEU A 20 -29.82 12.95 16.48
C LEU A 20 -30.54 12.43 17.73
N ARG A 21 -31.87 12.57 17.78
CA ARG A 21 -32.69 12.08 18.90
C ARG A 21 -32.50 10.58 19.08
N ASP A 22 -32.60 9.82 18.00
CA ASP A 22 -32.51 8.36 18.05
C ASP A 22 -31.10 7.91 18.50
N LEU A 23 -30.03 8.54 17.98
CA LEU A 23 -28.65 8.27 18.41
C LEU A 23 -28.38 8.62 19.89
N ILE A 24 -29.01 9.69 20.41
CA ILE A 24 -28.93 10.03 21.85
C ILE A 24 -29.63 8.97 22.68
N GLN A 25 -30.83 8.53 22.27
CA GLN A 25 -31.59 7.49 22.98
C GLN A 25 -30.86 6.14 22.99
N GLU A 26 -30.14 5.81 21.92
CA GLU A 26 -29.28 4.63 21.83
C GLU A 26 -27.96 4.76 22.63
N GLY A 27 -27.66 5.94 23.19
CA GLY A 27 -26.42 6.20 23.92
C GLY A 27 -25.18 6.28 23.05
N LYS A 28 -25.33 6.49 21.73
CA LYS A 28 -24.21 6.58 20.76
C LYS A 28 -23.54 7.95 20.76
N ILE A 29 -24.18 8.97 21.34
CA ILE A 29 -23.64 10.34 21.41
C ILE A 29 -23.21 10.63 22.85
N ASN A 30 -21.92 10.92 23.01
CA ASN A 30 -21.31 11.28 24.29
C ASN A 30 -20.91 12.75 24.29
N PHE A 31 -21.45 13.52 25.23
CA PHE A 31 -21.08 14.92 25.41
C PHE A 31 -19.93 15.03 26.42
N ALA A 32 -18.92 15.84 26.08
CA ALA A 32 -17.88 16.25 27.01
C ALA A 32 -18.51 16.96 28.22
N GLU A 33 -17.99 16.72 29.42
CA GLU A 33 -18.61 17.20 30.68
C GLU A 33 -18.86 18.71 30.67
N HIS A 34 -17.89 19.50 30.19
CA HIS A 34 -17.99 20.96 30.13
C HIS A 34 -19.02 21.50 29.12
N LEU A 35 -19.55 20.66 28.23
CA LEU A 35 -20.58 21.04 27.26
C LEU A 35 -21.97 20.49 27.63
N ARG A 36 -22.03 19.47 28.49
CA ARG A 36 -23.25 18.68 28.76
C ARG A 36 -24.43 19.55 29.20
N GLU A 37 -24.27 20.39 30.22
CA GLU A 37 -25.35 21.24 30.73
C GLU A 37 -25.95 22.14 29.64
N SER A 38 -25.08 22.77 28.84
CA SER A 38 -25.50 23.67 27.75
C SER A 38 -26.22 22.95 26.61
N PHE A 39 -25.91 21.66 26.39
CA PHE A 39 -26.58 20.83 25.38
C PHE A 39 -27.91 20.27 25.90
N GLU A 40 -27.96 19.86 27.17
CA GLU A 40 -29.20 19.42 27.83
C GLU A 40 -30.23 20.54 27.87
N GLU A 41 -29.80 21.78 28.15
CA GLU A 41 -30.66 22.96 28.06
C GLU A 41 -31.23 23.13 26.66
N SER A 42 -30.37 23.13 25.63
CA SER A 42 -30.81 23.21 24.23
C SER A 42 -31.81 22.08 23.88
N LEU A 43 -31.51 20.83 24.24
CA LEU A 43 -32.38 19.67 23.99
C LEU A 43 -33.72 19.78 24.71
N SER A 44 -33.74 20.29 25.95
CA SER A 44 -34.98 20.48 26.72
C SER A 44 -35.92 21.52 26.09
N ASN A 45 -35.36 22.48 25.35
CA ASN A 45 -36.12 23.49 24.62
C ASN A 45 -36.68 22.99 23.28
N ALA A 46 -36.12 21.90 22.73
CA ALA A 46 -36.58 21.30 21.48
C ALA A 46 -37.94 20.63 21.66
N ARG A 47 -38.95 21.07 20.89
CA ARG A 47 -40.31 20.52 20.93
C ARG A 47 -40.60 19.66 19.71
N TYR A 48 -41.46 18.67 19.92
CA TYR A 48 -41.96 17.78 18.89
C TYR A 48 -43.49 17.84 18.87
N ASP A 49 -44.08 17.72 17.70
CA ASP A 49 -45.54 17.66 17.55
C ASP A 49 -46.10 16.27 17.91
N GLU A 50 -47.42 16.12 17.79
CA GLU A 50 -48.13 14.87 18.10
C GLU A 50 -47.72 13.69 17.20
N ASN A 51 -47.15 13.97 16.03
CA ASN A 51 -46.62 12.97 15.09
C ASN A 51 -45.14 12.67 15.35
N GLY A 52 -44.51 13.35 16.33
CA GLY A 52 -43.10 13.23 16.64
C GLY A 52 -42.18 13.99 15.69
N GLU A 53 -42.71 14.91 14.86
CA GLU A 53 -41.91 15.80 14.03
C GLU A 53 -41.37 16.98 14.84
N PRO A 54 -40.11 17.42 14.61
CA PRO A 54 -39.52 18.52 15.37
C PRO A 54 -40.09 19.88 14.92
N ASP A 55 -40.47 20.71 15.88
CA ASP A 55 -40.80 22.12 15.65
C ASP A 55 -39.52 22.92 15.45
N LEU A 56 -39.18 23.19 14.18
CA LEU A 56 -37.97 23.88 13.77
C LEU A 56 -37.80 25.28 14.40
N SER A 57 -38.88 25.93 14.86
CA SER A 57 -38.79 27.23 15.55
C SER A 57 -38.17 27.13 16.94
N THR A 58 -38.19 25.93 17.53
CA THR A 58 -37.63 25.62 18.84
C THR A 58 -36.24 24.97 18.77
N ILE A 59 -35.79 24.59 17.57
CA ILE A 59 -34.49 23.97 17.34
C ILE A 59 -33.43 25.05 17.11
N ASP A 60 -32.56 25.23 18.10
CA ASP A 60 -31.46 26.19 18.03
C ASP A 60 -30.30 25.76 17.10
N GLY A 61 -29.33 26.66 16.94
CA GLY A 61 -28.15 26.43 16.09
C GLY A 61 -27.28 25.25 16.55
N ARG A 62 -27.19 24.99 17.86
CA ARG A 62 -26.34 23.91 18.41
C ARG A 62 -26.92 22.56 18.04
N ILE A 63 -28.23 22.37 18.21
CA ILE A 63 -28.92 21.14 17.82
C ILE A 63 -28.82 20.95 16.31
N ARG A 64 -28.98 22.00 15.50
CA ARG A 64 -28.85 21.90 14.03
C ARG A 64 -27.45 21.45 13.61
N SER A 65 -26.40 22.01 14.21
CA SER A 65 -25.02 21.60 13.95
C SER A 65 -24.75 20.16 14.39
N MET A 66 -25.22 19.77 15.58
CA MET A 66 -25.06 18.40 16.06
C MET A 66 -25.86 17.40 15.22
N ALA A 67 -27.05 17.79 14.75
CA ALA A 67 -27.90 16.96 13.90
C ALA A 67 -27.28 16.74 12.52
N LEU A 68 -26.52 17.71 12.00
CA LEU A 68 -25.70 17.52 10.80
C LEU A 68 -24.60 16.47 11.03
N ALA A 69 -23.89 16.55 12.16
CA ALA A 69 -22.88 15.56 12.51
C ALA A 69 -23.50 14.16 12.73
N ALA A 70 -24.64 14.09 13.40
CA ALA A 70 -25.40 12.87 13.62
C ALA A 70 -25.81 12.19 12.30
N GLU A 71 -26.33 12.94 11.33
CA GLU A 71 -26.63 12.40 10.00
C GLU A 71 -25.38 11.86 9.31
N TYR A 72 -24.25 12.55 9.42
CA TYR A 72 -22.99 12.07 8.84
C TYR A 72 -22.56 10.73 9.45
N PHE A 73 -22.55 10.61 10.79
CA PHE A 73 -22.16 9.36 11.46
C PHE A 73 -23.16 8.22 11.24
N ASP A 74 -24.47 8.52 11.24
CA ASP A 74 -25.51 7.54 10.93
C ASP A 74 -25.38 7.02 9.49
N HIS A 75 -25.18 7.91 8.52
CA HIS A 75 -24.95 7.54 7.13
C HIS A 75 -23.69 6.67 7.00
N ARG A 76 -22.59 7.09 7.64
CA ARG A 76 -21.32 6.38 7.62
C ARG A 76 -21.43 4.95 8.15
N GLU A 77 -22.07 4.75 9.31
CA GLU A 77 -22.26 3.42 9.90
C GLU A 77 -23.17 2.55 9.01
N LYS A 78 -24.29 3.10 8.52
CA LYS A 78 -25.18 2.37 7.60
C LYS A 78 -24.48 1.96 6.29
N THR A 79 -23.64 2.84 5.74
CA THR A 79 -22.85 2.56 4.52
C THR A 79 -21.84 1.44 4.76
N LYS A 80 -21.18 1.40 5.93
CA LYS A 80 -20.28 0.30 6.29
C LYS A 80 -21.01 -1.02 6.52
N ASP A 81 -22.15 -0.98 7.21
CA ASP A 81 -22.93 -2.17 7.56
C ASP A 81 -23.61 -2.79 6.32
N ALA A 82 -23.89 -1.99 5.29
CA ALA A 82 -24.47 -2.46 4.04
C ALA A 82 -23.57 -3.43 3.27
N ILE A 83 -22.25 -3.29 3.38
CA ILE A 83 -21.29 -4.16 2.69
C ILE A 83 -19.95 -4.25 3.44
N SER A 84 -19.54 -5.46 3.78
CA SER A 84 -18.24 -5.68 4.42
C SER A 84 -17.08 -5.48 3.44
N LEU A 85 -15.90 -5.11 3.98
CA LEU A 85 -14.70 -4.97 3.17
C LEU A 85 -14.34 -6.27 2.42
N TYR A 86 -14.54 -7.44 3.03
CA TYR A 86 -14.35 -8.73 2.37
C TYR A 86 -15.27 -8.89 1.15
N GLN A 87 -16.56 -8.57 1.28
CA GLN A 87 -17.51 -8.66 0.16
C GLN A 87 -17.16 -7.71 -0.99
N ILE A 88 -16.64 -6.51 -0.68
CA ILE A 88 -16.11 -5.58 -1.69
C ILE A 88 -14.96 -6.24 -2.46
N GLN A 89 -13.97 -6.78 -1.75
CA GLN A 89 -12.81 -7.43 -2.39
C GLN A 89 -13.24 -8.65 -3.21
N GLU A 90 -14.06 -9.54 -2.66
CA GLU A 90 -14.54 -10.74 -3.35
C GLU A 90 -15.30 -10.38 -4.64
N SER A 91 -16.19 -9.40 -4.57
CA SER A 91 -16.94 -8.89 -5.73
C SER A 91 -16.03 -8.25 -6.79
N TYR A 92 -14.95 -7.60 -6.38
CA TYR A 92 -13.95 -7.05 -7.28
C TYR A 92 -13.14 -8.14 -7.99
N PHE A 93 -12.60 -9.12 -7.26
CA PHE A 93 -11.83 -10.22 -7.86
C PHE A 93 -12.68 -11.07 -8.80
N LYS A 94 -13.95 -11.34 -8.45
CA LYS A 94 -14.86 -12.14 -9.27
C LYS A 94 -15.02 -11.58 -10.69
N ARG A 95 -15.02 -10.25 -10.85
CA ARG A 95 -15.08 -9.58 -12.17
C ARG A 95 -13.89 -9.95 -13.05
N PHE A 96 -12.69 -10.07 -12.48
CA PHE A 96 -11.51 -10.49 -13.21
C PHE A 96 -11.44 -12.00 -13.40
N GLU A 97 -11.87 -12.80 -12.42
CA GLU A 97 -11.89 -14.26 -12.56
C GLU A 97 -12.79 -14.70 -13.72
N VAL A 98 -13.98 -14.14 -13.84
CA VAL A 98 -14.93 -14.49 -14.92
C VAL A 98 -14.31 -14.28 -16.30
N ASN A 99 -13.46 -13.26 -16.46
CA ASN A 99 -12.92 -12.86 -17.76
C ASN A 99 -11.48 -13.32 -18.03
N PHE A 100 -10.67 -13.53 -16.99
CA PHE A 100 -9.21 -13.70 -17.11
C PHE A 100 -8.65 -14.92 -16.39
N GLN A 101 -9.47 -15.75 -15.72
CA GLN A 101 -8.98 -16.88 -14.93
C GLN A 101 -8.16 -17.87 -15.75
N ASP A 102 -8.53 -18.12 -17.00
CA ASP A 102 -7.81 -19.07 -17.86
C ASP A 102 -6.43 -18.52 -18.28
N PHE A 103 -6.33 -17.21 -18.57
CA PHE A 103 -5.04 -16.56 -18.78
C PHE A 103 -4.17 -16.64 -17.52
N TYR A 104 -4.77 -16.44 -16.35
CA TYR A 104 -4.07 -16.50 -15.08
C TYR A 104 -3.55 -17.90 -14.76
N LYS A 105 -4.32 -18.96 -15.01
CA LYS A 105 -3.85 -20.35 -14.87
C LYS A 105 -2.66 -20.64 -15.78
N VAL A 106 -2.76 -20.30 -17.07
CA VAL A 106 -1.67 -20.50 -18.03
C VAL A 106 -0.42 -19.71 -17.63
N MET A 107 -0.60 -18.49 -17.11
CA MET A 107 0.49 -17.67 -16.59
C MET A 107 1.24 -18.39 -15.47
N LEU A 108 0.52 -18.94 -14.49
CA LEU A 108 1.10 -19.68 -13.37
C LEU A 108 1.77 -20.98 -13.82
N GLU A 109 1.10 -21.78 -14.65
CA GLU A 109 1.61 -23.07 -15.16
C GLU A 109 2.91 -22.92 -15.96
N LYS A 110 3.04 -21.82 -16.70
CA LYS A 110 4.21 -21.53 -17.53
C LYS A 110 5.24 -20.61 -16.86
N ASN A 111 5.02 -20.24 -15.59
CA ASN A 111 5.89 -19.32 -14.85
C ASN A 111 6.16 -18.00 -15.62
N LEU A 112 5.11 -17.43 -16.20
CA LEU A 112 5.15 -16.18 -16.97
C LEU A 112 4.78 -14.99 -16.09
N THR A 113 5.22 -13.80 -16.46
CA THR A 113 4.76 -12.54 -15.84
C THR A 113 3.49 -12.02 -16.53
N PRO A 114 2.67 -11.19 -15.84
CA PRO A 114 1.55 -10.48 -16.47
C PRO A 114 1.96 -9.70 -17.72
N HIS A 115 3.16 -9.11 -17.72
CA HIS A 115 3.71 -8.40 -18.87
C HIS A 115 3.88 -9.33 -20.09
N GLN A 116 4.47 -10.51 -19.91
CA GLN A 116 4.70 -11.46 -21.00
C GLN A 116 3.39 -11.98 -21.60
N VAL A 117 2.39 -12.25 -20.76
CA VAL A 117 1.07 -12.69 -21.23
C VAL A 117 0.34 -11.57 -21.98
N ALA A 118 0.39 -10.35 -21.44
CA ALA A 118 -0.21 -9.19 -22.07
C ALA A 118 0.45 -8.85 -23.43
N GLU A 119 1.78 -8.92 -23.52
CA GLU A 119 2.50 -8.69 -24.77
C GLU A 119 2.07 -9.71 -25.84
N PHE A 120 1.97 -10.98 -25.45
CA PHE A 120 1.51 -12.04 -26.33
C PHE A 120 0.06 -11.82 -26.80
N ALA A 121 -0.85 -11.50 -25.87
CA ALA A 121 -2.26 -11.26 -26.17
C ALA A 121 -2.47 -10.03 -27.06
N ALA A 122 -1.69 -8.96 -26.86
CA ALA A 122 -1.85 -7.71 -27.58
C ALA A 122 -1.20 -7.71 -28.97
N TYR A 123 -0.03 -8.33 -29.14
CA TYR A 123 0.81 -8.14 -30.33
C TYR A 123 1.07 -9.41 -31.15
N LYS A 124 0.83 -10.61 -30.60
CA LYS A 124 1.18 -11.89 -31.25
C LYS A 124 -0.03 -12.69 -31.74
N HIS A 125 -1.25 -12.27 -31.41
CA HIS A 125 -2.51 -12.92 -31.83
C HIS A 125 -3.59 -11.90 -32.22
N SER A 126 -4.65 -12.37 -32.89
CA SER A 126 -5.86 -11.55 -33.05
C SER A 126 -6.45 -11.24 -31.68
N ASN A 127 -6.69 -9.95 -31.46
CA ASN A 127 -7.09 -9.38 -30.18
C ASN A 127 -8.47 -8.69 -30.25
N ASP A 128 -9.25 -8.95 -31.32
CA ASP A 128 -10.56 -8.31 -31.54
C ASP A 128 -11.56 -8.56 -30.40
N TYR A 129 -11.56 -9.78 -29.84
CA TYR A 129 -12.48 -10.13 -28.76
C TYR A 129 -12.10 -9.44 -27.44
N LEU A 130 -10.80 -9.35 -27.12
CA LEU A 130 -10.31 -8.65 -25.94
C LEU A 130 -10.58 -7.16 -26.04
N GLU A 131 -10.37 -6.58 -27.21
CA GLU A 131 -10.63 -5.17 -27.42
C GLU A 131 -12.11 -4.83 -27.23
N LYS A 132 -13.02 -5.68 -27.74
CA LYS A 132 -14.46 -5.50 -27.52
C LYS A 132 -14.88 -5.59 -26.06
N ALA A 133 -14.08 -6.25 -25.22
CA ALA A 133 -14.33 -6.38 -23.78
C ALA A 133 -13.82 -5.18 -22.96
N VAL A 134 -12.97 -4.31 -23.54
CA VAL A 134 -12.35 -3.19 -22.81
C VAL A 134 -13.39 -2.23 -22.22
N GLU A 135 -14.26 -1.65 -23.07
CA GLU A 135 -15.26 -0.67 -22.59
C GLU A 135 -16.26 -1.30 -21.60
N PRO A 136 -16.88 -2.47 -21.88
CA PRO A 136 -17.79 -3.10 -20.91
C PRO A 136 -17.16 -3.35 -19.54
N ILE A 137 -15.89 -3.75 -19.48
CA ILE A 137 -15.18 -3.97 -18.21
C ILE A 137 -14.92 -2.64 -17.50
N ILE A 138 -14.51 -1.60 -18.22
CA ILE A 138 -14.28 -0.27 -17.62
C ILE A 138 -15.60 0.28 -17.06
N ASP A 139 -16.71 0.13 -17.78
CA ASP A 139 -18.04 0.59 -17.36
C ASP A 139 -18.53 -0.16 -16.10
N ASP A 140 -18.46 -1.50 -16.08
CA ASP A 140 -18.80 -2.29 -14.89
C ASP A 140 -17.94 -1.91 -13.68
N LEU A 141 -16.64 -1.64 -13.88
CA LEU A 141 -15.76 -1.20 -12.81
C LEU A 141 -16.11 0.21 -12.33
N ASN A 142 -16.45 1.15 -13.22
CA ASN A 142 -16.88 2.49 -12.82
C ASN A 142 -18.18 2.42 -12.00
N GLU A 143 -19.17 1.63 -12.42
CA GLU A 143 -20.42 1.44 -11.67
C GLU A 143 -20.15 0.79 -10.31
N PHE A 144 -19.39 -0.30 -10.29
CA PHE A 144 -19.02 -1.00 -9.06
C PHE A 144 -18.35 -0.06 -8.05
N TRP A 145 -17.30 0.65 -8.46
CA TRP A 145 -16.58 1.55 -7.58
C TRP A 145 -17.41 2.78 -7.21
N GLY A 146 -18.29 3.28 -8.08
CA GLY A 146 -19.25 4.33 -7.76
C GLY A 146 -20.15 3.98 -6.57
N LEU A 147 -20.48 2.70 -6.39
CA LEU A 147 -21.36 2.23 -5.32
C LEU A 147 -20.62 1.90 -4.02
N VAL A 148 -19.40 1.37 -4.08
CA VAL A 148 -18.74 0.75 -2.90
C VAL A 148 -17.48 1.44 -2.41
N THR A 149 -16.94 2.41 -3.17
CA THR A 149 -15.67 3.07 -2.80
C THR A 149 -15.75 3.69 -1.42
N GLU A 150 -16.84 4.40 -1.12
CA GLU A 150 -16.99 5.10 0.16
C GLU A 150 -17.01 4.13 1.36
N ALA A 151 -17.79 3.05 1.28
CA ALA A 151 -17.79 1.99 2.29
C ALA A 151 -16.39 1.41 2.50
N GLY A 152 -15.64 1.17 1.43
CA GLY A 152 -14.26 0.68 1.48
C GLY A 152 -13.32 1.59 2.27
N TYR A 153 -13.41 2.92 2.06
CA TYR A 153 -12.60 3.89 2.82
C TYR A 153 -13.01 3.94 4.29
N TYR A 154 -14.31 3.92 4.61
CA TYR A 154 -14.79 3.95 5.99
C TYR A 154 -14.31 2.74 6.80
N HIS A 155 -14.30 1.53 6.21
CA HIS A 155 -13.74 0.34 6.85
C HIS A 155 -12.26 0.47 7.19
N LEU A 156 -11.47 1.15 6.35
CA LEU A 156 -10.03 1.33 6.58
C LEU A 156 -9.70 2.49 7.52
N GLU A 157 -10.47 3.56 7.46
CA GLU A 157 -10.29 4.76 8.28
C GLU A 157 -10.39 4.42 9.78
N ASP A 158 -11.37 3.60 10.17
CA ASP A 158 -11.63 3.22 11.57
C ASP A 158 -10.56 2.32 12.19
N GLN A 159 -9.68 1.74 11.36
CA GLN A 159 -8.60 0.90 11.83
C GLN A 159 -7.42 1.74 12.33
N HIS A 160 -7.62 2.55 13.37
CA HIS A 160 -6.62 3.50 13.88
C HIS A 160 -5.36 2.83 14.46
N LYS A 161 -5.48 1.59 14.92
CA LYS A 161 -4.35 0.79 15.45
C LYS A 161 -3.60 0.03 14.35
N SER A 162 -3.98 0.19 13.08
CA SER A 162 -3.38 -0.55 11.97
C SER A 162 -2.33 0.28 11.24
N ILE A 163 -1.16 -0.30 11.00
CA ILE A 163 -0.17 0.26 10.07
C ILE A 163 -0.67 -0.01 8.65
N LYS A 164 -1.28 1.01 8.04
CA LYS A 164 -1.77 0.96 6.66
C LYS A 164 -0.70 1.53 5.73
N ALA A 165 -0.28 0.77 4.73
CA ALA A 165 0.60 1.28 3.68
C ALA A 165 -0.21 1.55 2.42
N VAL A 166 -0.15 2.77 1.89
CA VAL A 166 -0.89 3.17 0.69
C VAL A 166 0.05 3.19 -0.49
N PHE A 167 -0.21 2.37 -1.50
CA PHE A 167 0.62 2.30 -2.69
C PHE A 167 0.41 3.51 -3.60
N GLY A 168 1.51 4.05 -4.12
CA GLY A 168 1.48 5.10 -5.14
C GLY A 168 2.80 5.24 -5.89
N GLY A 169 2.89 6.28 -6.71
CA GLY A 169 4.05 6.53 -7.58
C GLY A 169 4.01 5.78 -8.93
N ASP A 170 3.13 4.79 -9.08
CA ASP A 170 2.81 4.11 -10.34
C ASP A 170 1.31 3.70 -10.36
N LEU A 171 0.81 3.18 -11.48
CA LEU A 171 -0.57 2.72 -11.66
C LEU A 171 -0.91 1.51 -10.79
N PHE A 172 0.06 0.62 -10.56
CA PHE A 172 -0.03 -0.58 -9.73
C PHE A 172 1.38 -1.10 -9.42
N PRO A 173 1.57 -1.94 -8.38
CA PRO A 173 2.88 -2.56 -8.13
C PRO A 173 3.46 -3.29 -9.35
N ALA A 174 4.79 -3.41 -9.35
CA ALA A 174 5.53 -4.15 -10.38
C ALA A 174 4.94 -5.54 -10.65
N ASN A 175 5.01 -5.98 -11.91
CA ASN A 175 4.34 -7.22 -12.36
C ASN A 175 5.15 -8.49 -12.10
N ASP A 176 6.46 -8.36 -11.85
CA ASP A 176 7.40 -9.44 -11.60
C ASP A 176 7.55 -9.76 -10.10
N GLN A 177 7.03 -8.90 -9.22
CA GLN A 177 7.19 -9.01 -7.77
C GLN A 177 5.92 -8.58 -7.02
N ASN A 178 5.50 -9.40 -6.06
CA ASN A 178 4.39 -9.06 -5.18
C ASN A 178 4.89 -8.13 -4.06
N ILE A 179 4.37 -6.90 -3.99
CA ILE A 179 4.83 -5.91 -3.00
C ILE A 179 4.52 -6.33 -1.56
N ALA A 180 3.47 -7.11 -1.35
CA ALA A 180 3.10 -7.63 -0.04
C ALA A 180 4.10 -8.66 0.47
N SER A 181 4.80 -9.37 -0.42
CA SER A 181 5.89 -10.27 -0.03
C SER A 181 7.02 -9.56 0.71
N LYS A 182 7.24 -8.27 0.46
CA LYS A 182 8.29 -7.46 1.11
C LYS A 182 7.74 -6.67 2.30
N CYS A 183 6.68 -5.91 2.07
CA CYS A 183 6.16 -4.96 3.06
C CYS A 183 5.15 -5.58 4.03
N GLY A 184 4.52 -6.68 3.64
CA GLY A 184 3.45 -7.32 4.42
C GLY A 184 3.93 -7.97 5.71
N ILE A 185 5.23 -8.15 5.92
CA ILE A 185 5.80 -8.62 7.20
C ILE A 185 5.84 -7.52 8.27
N TYR A 186 5.51 -6.28 7.92
CA TYR A 186 5.57 -5.12 8.82
C TYR A 186 4.23 -4.37 8.89
N THR A 187 3.61 -4.12 7.73
CA THR A 187 2.32 -3.43 7.63
C THR A 187 1.20 -4.33 8.11
N ASP A 188 0.10 -3.78 8.60
CA ASP A 188 -1.10 -4.57 8.83
C ASP A 188 -1.88 -4.79 7.53
N THR A 189 -2.07 -3.72 6.75
CA THR A 189 -2.81 -3.72 5.49
C THR A 189 -2.06 -2.89 4.44
N ILE A 190 -1.90 -3.44 3.24
CA ILE A 190 -1.41 -2.71 2.06
C ILE A 190 -2.59 -2.37 1.18
N ILE A 191 -2.77 -1.08 0.90
CA ILE A 191 -3.86 -0.54 0.10
C ILE A 191 -3.31 -0.28 -1.30
N LEU A 192 -3.85 -1.00 -2.28
CA LEU A 192 -3.47 -0.87 -3.68
C LEU A 192 -4.58 -0.13 -4.45
N PRO A 193 -4.23 0.73 -5.42
CA PRO A 193 -5.23 1.37 -6.27
C PRO A 193 -5.85 0.37 -7.24
N CYS A 194 -7.06 0.64 -7.74
CA CYS A 194 -7.57 -0.04 -8.93
C CYS A 194 -6.86 0.53 -10.18
N PRO A 195 -5.99 -0.23 -10.86
CA PRO A 195 -5.19 0.33 -11.96
C PRO A 195 -6.02 0.67 -13.20
N ILE A 196 -7.12 -0.04 -13.42
CA ILE A 196 -8.02 0.21 -14.56
C ILE A 196 -8.75 1.54 -14.39
N ILE A 197 -9.27 1.83 -13.18
CA ILE A 197 -9.90 3.13 -12.88
C ILE A 197 -8.89 4.26 -13.00
N ARG A 198 -7.69 4.09 -12.43
CA ARG A 198 -6.63 5.11 -12.45
C ARG A 198 -6.17 5.46 -13.86
N SER A 199 -6.21 4.49 -14.79
CA SER A 199 -5.81 4.68 -16.18
C SER A 199 -6.98 4.82 -17.17
N ARG A 200 -8.24 4.92 -16.71
CA ARG A 200 -9.43 4.90 -17.59
C ARG A 200 -9.42 5.95 -18.71
N HIS A 201 -8.85 7.12 -18.44
CA HIS A 201 -8.75 8.20 -19.42
C HIS A 201 -7.72 7.87 -20.51
N LEU A 202 -6.68 7.11 -20.17
CA LEU A 202 -5.67 6.64 -21.13
C LEU A 202 -6.24 5.62 -22.10
N PHE A 203 -7.20 4.79 -21.67
CA PHE A 203 -7.91 3.87 -22.57
C PHE A 203 -8.64 4.57 -23.72
N LYS A 204 -8.99 5.86 -23.58
CA LYS A 204 -9.63 6.65 -24.64
C LYS A 204 -8.65 7.14 -25.71
N VAL A 205 -7.36 7.24 -25.39
CA VAL A 205 -6.31 7.75 -26.29
C VAL A 205 -5.35 6.67 -26.77
N TRP A 206 -5.28 5.54 -26.06
CA TRP A 206 -4.48 4.40 -26.46
C TRP A 206 -5.04 3.73 -27.71
N ASN A 207 -4.12 3.23 -28.54
CA ASN A 207 -4.50 2.37 -29.65
C ASN A 207 -4.99 1.00 -29.15
N LYS A 208 -5.63 0.25 -30.05
CA LYS A 208 -6.20 -1.07 -29.77
C LYS A 208 -5.22 -2.01 -29.04
N GLN A 209 -3.99 -2.11 -29.51
CA GLN A 209 -3.00 -3.01 -28.92
C GLN A 209 -2.63 -2.57 -27.50
N GLN A 210 -2.45 -1.27 -27.27
CA GLN A 210 -2.16 -0.71 -25.95
C GLN A 210 -3.31 -0.97 -24.98
N ARG A 211 -4.57 -0.76 -25.40
CA ARG A 211 -5.76 -1.02 -24.57
C ARG A 211 -5.82 -2.48 -24.13
N VAL A 212 -5.69 -3.42 -25.08
CA VAL A 212 -5.64 -4.86 -24.77
C VAL A 212 -4.47 -5.19 -23.84
N TYR A 213 -3.28 -4.67 -24.14
CA TYR A 213 -2.08 -4.91 -23.34
C TYR A 213 -2.28 -4.49 -21.88
N TYR A 214 -2.72 -3.25 -21.63
CA TYR A 214 -2.89 -2.75 -20.27
C TYR A 214 -4.05 -3.44 -19.54
N LEU A 215 -5.16 -3.74 -20.22
CA LEU A 215 -6.25 -4.51 -19.62
C LEU A 215 -5.77 -5.88 -19.13
N VAL A 216 -5.14 -6.68 -20.00
CA VAL A 216 -4.66 -8.02 -19.64
C VAL A 216 -3.57 -7.95 -18.57
N LYS A 217 -2.58 -7.06 -18.74
CA LYS A 217 -1.50 -6.87 -17.77
C LYS A 217 -2.06 -6.59 -16.38
N HIS A 218 -2.98 -5.63 -16.27
CA HIS A 218 -3.52 -5.21 -14.98
C HIS A 218 -4.46 -6.26 -14.38
N ALA A 219 -5.33 -6.90 -15.19
CA ALA A 219 -6.20 -7.97 -14.72
C ALA A 219 -5.41 -9.13 -14.10
N LEU A 220 -4.36 -9.60 -14.78
CA LEU A 220 -3.50 -10.67 -14.27
C LEU A 220 -2.71 -10.23 -13.05
N ASN A 221 -2.24 -8.98 -13.02
CA ASN A 221 -1.51 -8.47 -11.87
C ASN A 221 -2.40 -8.35 -10.63
N ILE A 222 -3.66 -7.91 -10.79
CA ILE A 222 -4.67 -7.89 -9.73
C ILE A 222 -4.87 -9.30 -9.16
N LEU A 223 -5.09 -10.31 -10.01
CA LEU A 223 -5.35 -11.69 -9.58
C LEU A 223 -4.23 -12.29 -8.70
N GLN A 224 -2.98 -11.81 -8.83
CA GLN A 224 -1.87 -12.21 -7.94
C GLN A 224 -2.08 -11.86 -6.45
N TYR A 225 -2.95 -10.90 -6.16
CA TYR A 225 -3.22 -10.42 -4.79
C TYR A 225 -4.46 -11.04 -4.15
N ARG A 226 -5.23 -11.83 -4.90
CA ARG A 226 -6.51 -12.39 -4.47
C ARG A 226 -6.42 -13.15 -3.15
N ASP A 227 -5.48 -14.09 -3.05
CA ASP A 227 -5.33 -14.93 -1.86
C ASP A 227 -4.97 -14.12 -0.61
N LEU A 228 -4.26 -13.00 -0.77
CA LEU A 228 -3.91 -12.10 0.34
C LEU A 228 -5.08 -11.21 0.76
N ALA A 229 -5.90 -10.79 -0.20
CA ALA A 229 -7.05 -9.92 0.05
C ALA A 229 -8.26 -10.68 0.61
N LEU A 230 -8.43 -11.95 0.23
CA LEU A 230 -9.51 -12.83 0.69
C LEU A 230 -9.06 -13.78 1.81
N ALA A 231 -7.89 -13.54 2.39
CA ALA A 231 -7.43 -14.32 3.53
C ALA A 231 -8.35 -14.10 4.73
N ASP A 232 -8.79 -15.20 5.36
CA ASP A 232 -9.55 -15.17 6.61
C ASP A 232 -8.65 -14.70 7.77
N LEU A 233 -8.65 -13.39 7.98
CA LEU A 233 -7.85 -12.63 8.94
C LEU A 233 -8.68 -11.44 9.43
N GLU A 234 -8.50 -11.04 10.69
CA GLU A 234 -9.15 -9.86 11.26
C GLU A 234 -8.82 -8.58 10.47
N LYS A 235 -7.55 -8.45 10.06
CA LYS A 235 -7.06 -7.36 9.21
C LYS A 235 -6.62 -7.95 7.87
N PRO A 236 -7.21 -7.51 6.74
CA PRO A 236 -6.78 -7.98 5.43
C PRO A 236 -5.34 -7.54 5.15
N ILE A 237 -4.53 -8.45 4.60
CA ILE A 237 -3.13 -8.15 4.27
C ILE A 237 -3.07 -7.14 3.12
N VAL A 238 -3.95 -7.32 2.13
CA VAL A 238 -4.06 -6.46 0.95
C VAL A 238 -5.50 -6.06 0.75
N VAL A 239 -5.71 -4.80 0.37
CA VAL A 239 -7.01 -4.27 -0.02
C VAL A 239 -6.82 -3.49 -1.31
N ILE A 240 -7.60 -3.79 -2.33
CA ILE A 240 -7.65 -2.98 -3.55
C ILE A 240 -8.83 -2.03 -3.45
N LEU A 241 -8.61 -0.73 -3.61
CA LEU A 241 -9.66 0.29 -3.68
C LEU A 241 -9.44 1.20 -4.88
N ALA A 242 -10.53 1.65 -5.50
CA ALA A 242 -10.43 2.79 -6.40
C ALA A 242 -10.03 4.06 -5.64
N ASP A 243 -9.31 4.91 -6.33
CA ASP A 243 -8.97 6.24 -5.85
C ASP A 243 -10.25 7.07 -5.78
N LYS A 244 -10.62 7.57 -4.60
CA LYS A 244 -11.88 8.31 -4.41
C LYS A 244 -11.94 9.54 -5.32
N GLU A 245 -10.79 10.17 -5.51
CA GLU A 245 -10.57 11.32 -6.40
C GLU A 245 -10.77 10.97 -7.87
N MET A 246 -10.60 9.72 -8.25
CA MET A 246 -10.89 9.28 -9.61
C MET A 246 -12.38 8.96 -9.77
N ILE A 247 -13.17 8.78 -8.72
CA ILE A 247 -14.61 8.51 -8.83
C ILE A 247 -15.42 9.82 -8.74
N ASP A 248 -14.96 10.77 -7.92
CA ASP A 248 -15.60 12.07 -7.70
C ASP A 248 -14.80 13.22 -8.34
N ASP A 249 -15.41 13.90 -9.32
CA ASP A 249 -14.80 15.00 -10.07
C ASP A 249 -14.43 16.20 -9.18
N PHE A 250 -15.20 16.48 -8.12
CA PHE A 250 -14.88 17.58 -7.20
C PHE A 250 -13.59 17.31 -6.44
N SER A 251 -13.46 16.09 -5.90
CA SER A 251 -12.24 15.62 -5.24
C SER A 251 -11.01 15.69 -6.16
N PHE A 252 -11.17 15.45 -7.46
CA PHE A 252 -10.08 15.54 -8.43
C PHE A 252 -9.52 16.96 -8.56
N GLU A 253 -10.39 17.98 -8.62
CA GLU A 253 -9.96 19.38 -8.75
C GLU A 253 -9.16 19.87 -7.53
N GLU A 254 -9.55 19.45 -6.32
CA GLU A 254 -8.83 19.82 -5.10
C GLU A 254 -7.41 19.25 -5.09
N VAL A 255 -7.25 17.98 -5.47
CA VAL A 255 -5.94 17.34 -5.57
C VAL A 255 -5.07 18.01 -6.63
N LYS A 256 -5.67 18.38 -7.76
CA LYS A 256 -4.98 19.11 -8.82
C LYS A 256 -4.43 20.44 -8.32
N LYS A 257 -5.23 21.25 -7.61
CA LYS A 257 -4.80 22.55 -7.04
C LYS A 257 -3.63 22.40 -6.06
N LEU A 258 -3.61 21.33 -5.26
CA LEU A 258 -2.48 21.03 -4.37
C LEU A 258 -1.23 20.66 -5.17
N GLY A 259 -1.37 19.82 -6.19
CA GLY A 259 -0.29 19.47 -7.12
C GLY A 259 0.29 20.68 -7.85
N GLU A 260 -0.55 21.64 -8.27
CA GLU A 260 -0.13 22.88 -8.93
C GLU A 260 0.83 23.70 -8.06
N ARG A 261 0.51 23.89 -6.78
CA ARG A 261 1.36 24.68 -5.86
C ARG A 261 2.75 24.07 -5.68
N ASP A 262 2.82 22.75 -5.56
CA ASP A 262 4.09 22.04 -5.39
C ASP A 262 4.87 21.91 -6.69
N ALA A 263 4.18 21.86 -7.84
CA ALA A 263 4.81 21.94 -9.14
C ALA A 263 5.49 23.29 -9.37
N LEU A 264 4.85 24.40 -8.97
CA LEU A 264 5.47 25.73 -9.05
C LEU A 264 6.68 25.86 -8.13
N TYR A 265 6.60 25.30 -6.91
CA TYR A 265 7.76 25.27 -6.01
C TYR A 265 8.89 24.43 -6.58
N HIS A 266 8.59 23.26 -7.14
CA HIS A 266 9.59 22.45 -7.82
C HIS A 266 10.23 23.17 -9.02
N ALA A 267 9.42 23.86 -9.83
CA ALA A 267 9.91 24.66 -10.94
C ALA A 267 10.84 25.80 -10.46
N LYS A 268 10.55 26.40 -9.30
CA LYS A 268 11.45 27.36 -8.66
C LYS A 268 12.81 26.74 -8.35
N GLU A 269 12.85 25.55 -7.77
CA GLU A 269 14.10 24.86 -7.46
C GLU A 269 14.86 24.46 -8.74
N VAL A 270 14.15 24.08 -9.81
CA VAL A 270 14.77 23.73 -11.10
C VAL A 270 15.35 24.95 -11.82
N PHE A 271 14.58 26.04 -11.95
CA PHE A 271 14.93 27.20 -12.77
C PHE A 271 15.49 28.40 -11.98
N GLY A 272 15.51 28.31 -10.65
CA GLY A 272 15.96 29.40 -9.77
C GLY A 272 15.13 30.68 -9.85
N ARG A 273 13.85 30.58 -10.28
CA ARG A 273 12.92 31.71 -10.38
C ARG A 273 11.54 31.34 -9.85
N GLU A 274 10.86 32.29 -9.22
CA GLU A 274 9.49 32.07 -8.75
C GLU A 274 8.50 32.23 -9.90
N PHE A 275 7.37 31.51 -9.80
CA PHE A 275 6.26 31.56 -10.73
C PHE A 275 4.97 31.76 -9.94
N ASN A 276 4.13 32.70 -10.36
CA ASN A 276 2.89 33.03 -9.66
C ASN A 276 1.73 32.12 -10.05
N SER A 277 1.81 31.50 -11.23
CA SER A 277 0.78 30.59 -11.76
C SER A 277 1.38 29.52 -12.66
N THR A 278 0.59 28.46 -12.90
CA THR A 278 0.93 27.43 -13.91
C THR A 278 1.01 28.02 -15.31
N ASP A 279 0.19 29.02 -15.61
CA ASP A 279 0.19 29.67 -16.93
C ASP A 279 1.49 30.43 -17.14
N GLU A 280 1.99 31.15 -16.13
CA GLU A 280 3.31 31.82 -16.19
C GLU A 280 4.45 30.81 -16.41
N LEU A 281 4.40 29.66 -15.71
CA LEU A 281 5.39 28.59 -15.91
C LEU A 281 5.32 28.02 -17.34
N VAL A 282 4.12 27.77 -17.84
CA VAL A 282 3.91 27.25 -19.20
C VAL A 282 4.41 28.24 -20.24
N GLU A 283 4.06 29.53 -20.14
CA GLU A 283 4.54 30.58 -21.04
C GLU A 283 6.08 30.66 -21.03
N PHE A 284 6.70 30.68 -19.84
CA PHE A 284 8.15 30.65 -19.73
C PHE A 284 8.78 29.42 -20.41
N CYS A 285 8.21 28.23 -20.18
CA CYS A 285 8.73 26.99 -20.75
C CYS A 285 8.46 26.86 -22.25
N GLN A 286 7.44 27.52 -22.79
CA GLN A 286 7.20 27.55 -24.24
C GLN A 286 8.34 28.23 -25.00
N ASP A 287 8.93 29.29 -24.43
CA ASP A 287 10.07 30.01 -25.03
C ASP A 287 11.37 29.20 -25.05
N LEU A 288 11.45 28.13 -24.24
CA LEU A 288 12.55 27.18 -24.17
C LEU A 288 12.37 26.05 -25.21
N ASP A 289 12.31 26.44 -26.48
CA ASP A 289 12.03 25.57 -27.62
C ASP A 289 13.21 24.69 -28.09
N THR A 290 14.40 24.87 -27.53
CA THR A 290 15.58 24.03 -27.79
C THR A 290 16.18 23.47 -26.51
N VAL A 291 16.87 22.34 -26.62
CA VAL A 291 17.55 21.71 -25.47
C VAL A 291 18.60 22.65 -24.88
N ASP A 292 19.35 23.38 -25.71
CA ASP A 292 20.34 24.35 -25.23
C ASP A 292 19.71 25.49 -24.40
N LYS A 293 18.55 26.01 -24.84
CA LYS A 293 17.82 27.03 -24.07
C LYS A 293 17.37 26.48 -22.72
N VAL A 294 16.83 25.27 -22.68
CA VAL A 294 16.43 24.61 -21.43
C VAL A 294 17.64 24.44 -20.50
N MET A 295 18.75 23.92 -21.01
CA MET A 295 19.95 23.67 -20.21
C MET A 295 20.57 24.94 -19.64
N ASN A 296 20.45 26.08 -20.34
CA ASN A 296 20.94 27.38 -19.85
C ASN A 296 20.07 27.96 -18.71
N GLU A 297 18.77 27.64 -18.71
CA GLU A 297 17.83 28.12 -17.69
C GLU A 297 17.78 27.22 -16.44
N ILE A 298 18.07 25.92 -16.55
CA ILE A 298 18.15 25.03 -15.39
C ILE A 298 19.30 25.46 -14.46
N LYS A 299 18.96 25.82 -13.22
CA LYS A 299 19.93 26.19 -12.17
C LYS A 299 20.37 24.99 -11.34
N ASP A 300 19.46 24.06 -11.09
CA ASP A 300 19.77 22.81 -10.41
C ASP A 300 19.38 21.60 -11.28
N GLN A 301 20.37 21.00 -11.93
CA GLN A 301 20.17 19.81 -12.75
C GLN A 301 19.79 18.58 -11.90
N THR A 302 20.12 18.56 -10.61
CA THR A 302 19.80 17.43 -9.73
C THR A 302 18.31 17.34 -9.44
N LYS A 303 17.56 18.43 -9.61
CA LYS A 303 16.09 18.48 -9.48
C LYS A 303 15.36 18.10 -10.77
N VAL A 304 16.06 17.74 -11.85
CA VAL A 304 15.46 17.24 -13.08
C VAL A 304 15.77 15.76 -13.24
N LEU A 305 14.76 14.89 -13.11
CA LEU A 305 14.94 13.44 -13.11
C LEU A 305 13.89 12.73 -13.96
N PHE A 306 14.27 12.25 -15.14
CA PHE A 306 13.39 11.44 -15.98
C PHE A 306 13.30 9.99 -15.50
N ASP A 307 14.46 9.38 -15.24
CA ASP A 307 14.60 8.03 -14.72
C ASP A 307 15.90 7.90 -13.93
N THR A 308 15.86 7.24 -12.77
CA THR A 308 17.04 6.97 -11.95
C THR A 308 18.05 6.05 -12.61
N GLU A 309 17.65 5.27 -13.61
CA GLU A 309 18.53 4.35 -14.33
C GLU A 309 19.27 5.05 -15.49
N PHE A 310 18.86 6.26 -15.87
CA PHE A 310 19.53 6.99 -16.95
C PHE A 310 20.89 7.50 -16.48
N THR A 311 21.92 7.18 -17.26
CA THR A 311 23.32 7.55 -16.95
C THR A 311 23.88 8.59 -17.92
N GLU A 312 23.18 8.81 -19.04
CA GLU A 312 23.52 9.83 -20.02
C GLU A 312 23.33 11.26 -19.46
N PRO A 313 24.04 12.25 -20.03
CA PRO A 313 23.82 13.66 -19.71
C PRO A 313 22.36 14.11 -19.91
N LEU A 314 21.90 15.04 -19.08
CA LEU A 314 20.51 15.53 -19.07
C LEU A 314 20.04 16.04 -20.44
N SER A 315 20.91 16.71 -21.21
CA SER A 315 20.58 17.17 -22.57
C SER A 315 20.17 16.00 -23.49
N ILE A 316 20.88 14.88 -23.43
CA ILE A 316 20.56 13.68 -24.21
C ILE A 316 19.26 13.04 -23.71
N GLN A 317 19.02 13.06 -22.39
CA GLN A 317 17.75 12.57 -21.85
C GLN A 317 16.57 13.38 -22.38
N ILE A 318 16.66 14.71 -22.37
CA ILE A 318 15.62 15.60 -22.90
C ILE A 318 15.36 15.29 -24.38
N GLU A 319 16.40 15.16 -25.20
CA GLU A 319 16.24 14.79 -26.61
C GLU A 319 15.51 13.46 -26.82
N LYS A 320 15.82 12.45 -26.00
CA LYS A 320 15.14 11.15 -26.04
C LYS A 320 13.67 11.28 -25.65
N GLN A 321 13.34 12.11 -24.67
CA GLN A 321 11.97 12.30 -24.19
C GLN A 321 11.09 13.03 -25.20
N ILE A 322 11.65 14.01 -25.93
CA ILE A 322 11.00 14.68 -27.07
C ILE A 322 10.59 13.66 -28.15
N LYS A 323 11.51 12.75 -28.50
CA LYS A 323 11.31 11.77 -29.57
C LYS A 323 10.55 10.51 -29.10
N GLY A 324 10.45 10.32 -27.78
CA GLY A 324 9.93 9.13 -27.15
C GLY A 324 8.45 9.21 -26.80
N GLN A 325 8.04 8.29 -25.91
CA GLN A 325 6.64 8.13 -25.49
C GLN A 325 6.08 9.38 -24.79
N SER A 326 6.91 10.12 -24.04
CA SER A 326 6.50 11.33 -23.33
C SER A 326 6.07 12.45 -24.29
N GLY A 327 6.87 12.75 -25.32
CA GLY A 327 6.50 13.72 -26.36
C GLY A 327 5.26 13.30 -27.14
N GLN A 328 5.10 12.00 -27.42
CA GLN A 328 3.89 11.46 -28.06
C GLN A 328 2.64 11.62 -27.18
N LEU A 329 2.73 11.30 -25.90
CA LEU A 329 1.62 11.38 -24.96
C LEU A 329 1.16 12.83 -24.73
N MET A 330 2.12 13.74 -24.61
CA MET A 330 1.85 15.18 -24.40
C MET A 330 1.58 15.93 -25.71
N GLN A 331 1.69 15.25 -26.86
CA GLN A 331 1.52 15.84 -28.20
C GLN A 331 2.36 17.11 -28.40
N THR A 332 3.57 17.12 -27.84
CA THR A 332 4.49 18.26 -27.92
C THR A 332 5.92 17.76 -28.11
N GLN A 333 6.70 18.54 -28.87
CA GLN A 333 8.14 18.35 -29.01
C GLN A 333 8.95 19.47 -28.34
N ASN A 334 8.28 20.39 -27.64
CA ASN A 334 8.95 21.49 -26.95
C ASN A 334 9.66 20.96 -25.68
N PRO A 335 10.99 21.11 -25.57
CA PRO A 335 11.75 20.56 -24.46
C PRO A 335 11.44 21.22 -23.11
N GLY A 336 11.19 22.53 -23.08
CA GLY A 336 10.79 23.23 -21.87
C GLY A 336 9.47 22.71 -21.31
N LEU A 337 8.47 22.52 -22.17
CA LEU A 337 7.18 21.94 -21.79
C LEU A 337 7.31 20.51 -21.27
N ILE A 338 8.22 19.72 -21.83
CA ILE A 338 8.47 18.34 -21.36
C ILE A 338 9.03 18.34 -19.94
N VAL A 339 10.02 19.20 -19.66
CA VAL A 339 10.62 19.32 -18.32
C VAL A 339 9.58 19.80 -17.30
N ALA A 340 8.81 20.84 -17.63
CA ALA A 340 7.76 21.34 -16.74
C ALA A 340 6.68 20.29 -16.44
N SER A 341 6.21 19.60 -17.48
CA SER A 341 5.14 18.60 -17.34
C SER A 341 5.56 17.39 -16.51
N LEU A 342 6.83 16.98 -16.59
CA LEU A 342 7.38 15.92 -15.74
C LEU A 342 7.29 16.31 -14.26
N GLY A 343 7.80 17.50 -13.91
CA GLY A 343 7.75 18.03 -12.56
C GLY A 343 6.31 18.12 -12.05
N PHE A 344 5.43 18.68 -12.88
CA PHE A 344 4.01 18.81 -12.58
C PHE A 344 3.33 17.47 -12.27
N GLY A 345 3.48 16.50 -13.17
CA GLY A 345 2.86 15.18 -13.02
C GLY A 345 3.36 14.45 -11.78
N ARG A 346 4.67 14.46 -11.52
CA ARG A 346 5.26 13.74 -10.38
C ARG A 346 4.97 14.41 -9.03
N MET A 347 4.90 15.74 -8.96
CA MET A 347 4.47 16.46 -7.76
C MET A 347 2.98 16.25 -7.48
N SER A 348 2.15 16.21 -8.52
CA SER A 348 0.72 15.90 -8.38
C SER A 348 0.49 14.50 -7.81
N VAL A 349 1.21 13.49 -8.34
CA VAL A 349 1.14 12.10 -7.83
C VAL A 349 1.61 12.00 -6.37
N SER A 350 2.62 12.77 -5.97
CA SER A 350 3.11 12.79 -4.59
C SER A 350 2.07 13.38 -3.62
N ASN A 351 1.36 14.43 -4.03
CA ASN A 351 0.25 15.00 -3.25
C ASN A 351 -0.95 14.07 -3.16
N GLU A 352 -1.36 13.50 -4.29
CA GLU A 352 -2.42 12.50 -4.36
C GLU A 352 -2.16 11.35 -3.36
N LEU A 353 -0.91 10.85 -3.30
CA LEU A 353 -0.53 9.78 -2.39
C LEU A 353 -0.64 10.17 -0.91
N LEU A 354 -0.26 11.40 -0.55
CA LEU A 354 -0.39 11.89 0.83
C LEU A 354 -1.85 12.06 1.23
N LEU A 355 -2.69 12.62 0.35
CA LEU A 355 -4.12 12.78 0.60
C LEU A 355 -4.80 11.42 0.79
N LYS A 356 -4.51 10.44 -0.06
CA LYS A 356 -5.03 9.07 0.10
C LYS A 356 -4.59 8.44 1.41
N SER A 357 -3.34 8.67 1.80
CA SER A 357 -2.81 8.22 3.08
C SER A 357 -3.58 8.82 4.26
N MET A 358 -3.94 10.11 4.18
CA MET A 358 -4.79 10.75 5.19
C MET A 358 -6.21 10.18 5.22
N LYS A 359 -6.82 9.95 4.06
CA LYS A 359 -8.22 9.45 3.92
C LYS A 359 -8.46 8.07 4.53
N VAL A 360 -7.41 7.30 4.76
CA VAL A 360 -7.50 6.00 5.45
C VAL A 360 -7.09 6.10 6.91
N GLY A 361 -7.18 7.28 7.53
CA GLY A 361 -6.89 7.48 8.96
C GLY A 361 -5.41 7.39 9.32
N GLY A 362 -4.53 8.00 8.50
CA GLY A 362 -3.09 8.11 8.79
C GLY A 362 -2.23 6.98 8.21
N GLY A 363 -2.49 6.58 6.96
CA GLY A 363 -1.66 5.64 6.21
C GLY A 363 -0.24 6.15 5.93
N VAL A 364 0.62 5.23 5.52
CA VAL A 364 2.03 5.47 5.20
C VAL A 364 2.23 5.31 3.69
N PRO A 365 2.75 6.32 2.99
CA PRO A 365 3.09 6.22 1.57
C PRO A 365 4.04 5.05 1.29
N LEU A 366 3.69 4.20 0.32
CA LEU A 366 4.47 3.07 -0.16
C LEU A 366 4.73 3.25 -1.67
N ILE A 367 6.00 3.47 -2.01
CA ILE A 367 6.44 3.68 -3.40
C ILE A 367 7.54 2.67 -3.70
N ASP A 368 7.35 1.87 -4.75
CA ASP A 368 8.36 0.91 -5.23
C ASP A 368 9.18 1.46 -6.41
N ALA A 369 8.64 2.43 -7.17
CA ALA A 369 9.31 3.09 -8.28
C ALA A 369 10.38 4.11 -7.79
N PRO A 370 11.67 3.90 -8.11
CA PRO A 370 12.76 4.76 -7.61
C PRO A 370 12.64 6.23 -8.02
N THR A 371 12.26 6.51 -9.27
CA THR A 371 12.03 7.87 -9.76
C THR A 371 10.92 8.58 -8.97
N SER A 372 9.77 7.92 -8.78
CA SER A 372 8.66 8.48 -8.01
C SER A 372 9.02 8.68 -6.55
N TRP A 373 9.85 7.80 -5.98
CA TRP A 373 10.36 7.95 -4.62
C TRP A 373 11.23 9.21 -4.48
N GLN A 374 12.06 9.52 -5.46
CA GLN A 374 12.90 10.71 -5.42
C GLN A 374 12.06 12.00 -5.48
N TYR A 375 11.03 12.04 -6.32
CA TYR A 375 10.07 13.16 -6.34
C TYR A 375 9.31 13.31 -5.03
N PHE A 376 8.90 12.18 -4.43
CA PHE A 376 8.26 12.19 -3.12
C PHE A 376 9.19 12.75 -2.04
N ARG A 377 10.49 12.41 -2.07
CA ARG A 377 11.48 13.00 -1.15
C ARG A 377 11.63 14.51 -1.33
N TRP A 378 11.73 15.01 -2.56
CA TRP A 378 11.74 16.45 -2.81
C TRP A 378 10.48 17.13 -2.30
N LYS A 379 9.32 16.49 -2.47
CA LYS A 379 8.07 17.00 -1.91
C LYS A 379 8.14 17.14 -0.38
N LEU A 380 8.66 16.13 0.32
CA LEU A 380 8.83 16.17 1.78
C LEU A 380 9.85 17.23 2.23
N GLU A 381 10.92 17.42 1.46
CA GLU A 381 11.90 18.50 1.65
C GLU A 381 11.22 19.87 1.56
N TYR A 382 10.48 20.11 0.48
CA TYR A 382 9.76 21.37 0.24
C TYR A 382 8.67 21.64 1.28
N ASP A 383 7.99 20.60 1.76
CA ASP A 383 7.02 20.74 2.84
C ASP A 383 7.66 21.08 4.18
N GLY A 384 8.82 20.49 4.49
CA GLY A 384 9.55 20.76 5.73
C GLY A 384 10.06 22.19 5.81
N GLU A 385 10.42 22.76 4.67
CA GLU A 385 10.76 24.18 4.55
C GLU A 385 9.56 25.12 4.76
N ARG A 386 8.34 24.65 4.45
CA ARG A 386 7.11 25.47 4.46
C ARG A 386 6.20 25.25 5.68
N THR A 387 6.27 24.10 6.35
CA THR A 387 5.30 23.67 7.38
C THR A 387 5.89 22.73 8.45
N SER A 388 5.23 22.65 9.61
CA SER A 388 5.50 21.64 10.64
C SER A 388 4.75 20.33 10.30
N GLN A 389 5.45 19.23 10.09
CA GLN A 389 4.85 17.98 9.59
C GLN A 389 4.36 17.05 10.72
N ASN A 390 3.10 16.60 10.62
CA ASN A 390 2.56 15.44 11.34
C ASN A 390 2.50 14.22 10.39
N LEU A 391 3.64 13.80 9.85
CA LEU A 391 3.74 12.58 9.05
C LEU A 391 4.23 11.42 9.93
N ASN A 392 3.72 10.22 9.66
CA ASN A 392 4.22 8.99 10.30
C ASN A 392 5.53 8.55 9.64
N LEU A 393 6.58 9.36 9.84
CA LEU A 393 7.88 9.22 9.22
C LEU A 393 8.60 7.92 9.63
N PRO A 394 8.63 7.48 10.91
CA PRO A 394 9.31 6.24 11.28
C PRO A 394 8.85 5.02 10.47
N ASN A 395 7.54 4.87 10.25
CA ASN A 395 7.01 3.78 9.45
C ASN A 395 7.40 3.90 7.97
N SER A 396 7.45 5.12 7.41
CA SER A 396 7.91 5.37 6.03
C SER A 396 9.36 4.94 5.85
N HIS A 397 10.24 5.24 6.81
CA HIS A 397 11.64 4.83 6.79
C HIS A 397 11.80 3.30 6.82
N ILE A 398 10.97 2.60 7.60
CA ILE A 398 11.00 1.13 7.66
C ILE A 398 10.52 0.51 6.35
N LEU A 399 9.41 0.99 5.79
CA LEU A 399 8.91 0.52 4.49
C LEU A 399 9.92 0.74 3.37
N LYS A 400 10.60 1.89 3.39
CA LYS A 400 11.66 2.19 2.43
C LYS A 400 12.81 1.18 2.56
N GLY A 401 13.27 0.91 3.78
CA GLY A 401 14.29 -0.10 4.04
C GLY A 401 13.91 -1.50 3.55
N LEU A 402 12.65 -1.91 3.76
CA LEU A 402 12.13 -3.19 3.28
C LEU A 402 12.10 -3.27 1.75
N ASN A 403 11.72 -2.19 1.07
CA ASN A 403 11.72 -2.12 -0.40
C ASN A 403 13.12 -2.22 -1.01
N GLU A 404 14.17 -1.85 -0.27
CA GLU A 404 15.57 -1.92 -0.71
C GLU A 404 16.25 -3.28 -0.44
N LEU A 405 15.66 -4.14 0.39
CA LEU A 405 16.21 -5.47 0.69
C LEU A 405 16.53 -6.35 -0.53
N PRO A 406 15.77 -6.33 -1.64
CA PRO A 406 16.11 -7.06 -2.87
C PRO A 406 17.50 -6.76 -3.42
N ASN A 407 18.05 -5.57 -3.14
CA ASN A 407 19.39 -5.15 -3.57
C ASN A 407 20.49 -5.57 -2.59
N THR A 408 20.16 -6.37 -1.58
CA THR A 408 21.07 -6.83 -0.54
C THR A 408 21.18 -8.36 -0.51
N ASN A 409 22.03 -8.87 0.37
CA ASN A 409 22.13 -10.32 0.63
C ASN A 409 20.83 -10.92 1.23
N LEU A 410 19.87 -10.09 1.65
CA LEU A 410 18.57 -10.51 2.19
C LEU A 410 17.45 -10.53 1.13
N LYS A 411 17.79 -10.57 -0.17
CA LYS A 411 16.83 -10.55 -1.29
C LYS A 411 15.70 -11.60 -1.23
N TRP A 412 15.89 -12.69 -0.47
CA TRP A 412 14.88 -13.74 -0.27
C TRP A 412 13.73 -13.27 0.62
N ILE A 413 13.95 -12.32 1.55
CA ILE A 413 12.90 -11.75 2.41
C ILE A 413 11.85 -11.03 1.55
N GLY A 414 12.28 -10.44 0.44
CA GLY A 414 11.37 -9.82 -0.52
C GLY A 414 10.58 -10.80 -1.40
N LYS A 415 10.71 -12.12 -1.19
CA LYS A 415 10.11 -13.18 -2.00
C LYS A 415 9.24 -14.16 -1.20
N ILE A 416 8.84 -13.80 0.03
CA ILE A 416 7.93 -14.63 0.82
C ILE A 416 6.62 -14.83 0.04
N PRO A 417 6.22 -16.07 -0.29
CA PRO A 417 5.03 -16.33 -1.09
C PRO A 417 3.77 -15.97 -0.30
N PRO A 418 2.65 -15.64 -0.97
CA PRO A 418 1.40 -15.25 -0.31
C PRO A 418 0.94 -16.19 0.81
N LYS A 419 1.04 -17.50 0.60
CA LYS A 419 0.69 -18.51 1.61
C LYS A 419 1.55 -18.40 2.87
N GLY A 420 2.84 -18.11 2.72
CA GLY A 420 3.74 -17.93 3.86
C GLY A 420 3.45 -16.66 4.64
N LEU A 421 3.09 -15.59 3.94
CA LEU A 421 2.66 -14.36 4.60
C LEU A 421 1.38 -14.56 5.42
N ILE A 422 0.41 -15.30 4.88
CA ILE A 422 -0.83 -15.66 5.60
C ILE A 422 -0.50 -16.52 6.84
N GLU A 423 0.42 -17.48 6.74
CA GLU A 423 0.86 -18.29 7.89
C GLU A 423 1.51 -17.41 8.98
N ILE A 424 2.38 -16.49 8.59
CA ILE A 424 2.99 -15.51 9.50
C ILE A 424 1.91 -14.69 10.21
N ARG A 425 0.88 -14.21 9.51
CA ARG A 425 -0.23 -13.47 10.13
C ARG A 425 -1.02 -14.30 11.13
N LYS A 426 -1.41 -15.52 10.75
CA LYS A 426 -2.20 -16.41 11.63
C LYS A 426 -1.45 -16.82 12.90
N SER A 427 -0.12 -16.81 12.85
CA SER A 427 0.71 -17.14 14.02
C SER A 427 0.87 -16.00 15.04
N GLY A 428 0.45 -14.76 14.70
CA GLY A 428 0.68 -13.58 15.55
C GLY A 428 2.13 -13.07 15.55
N ALA A 429 2.98 -13.60 14.68
CA ALA A 429 4.42 -13.30 14.62
C ALA A 429 4.77 -11.85 14.20
N ILE A 430 3.80 -11.09 13.69
CA ILE A 430 4.06 -9.78 13.09
C ILE A 430 4.52 -8.71 14.07
N ASP A 431 4.01 -8.71 15.30
CA ASP A 431 4.38 -7.70 16.30
C ASP A 431 5.83 -7.85 16.74
N GLU A 432 6.33 -9.09 16.85
CA GLU A 432 7.73 -9.36 17.14
C GLU A 432 8.63 -8.95 15.96
N ILE A 433 8.24 -9.25 14.71
CA ILE A 433 8.97 -8.79 13.51
C ILE A 433 9.02 -7.26 13.48
N ARG A 434 7.90 -6.61 13.79
CA ARG A 434 7.79 -5.15 13.83
C ARG A 434 8.74 -4.55 14.86
N ASN A 435 8.81 -5.11 16.07
CA ASN A 435 9.72 -4.68 17.13
C ASN A 435 11.20 -4.84 16.73
N VAL A 436 11.53 -5.91 15.98
CA VAL A 436 12.87 -6.08 15.41
C VAL A 436 13.16 -4.97 14.40
N LEU A 437 12.25 -4.75 13.45
CA LEU A 437 12.44 -3.80 12.35
C LEU A 437 12.54 -2.34 12.82
N SER A 438 11.71 -1.95 13.80
CA SER A 438 11.61 -0.55 14.26
C SER A 438 12.71 -0.12 15.22
N LYS A 439 13.51 -1.06 15.73
CA LYS A 439 14.52 -0.79 16.76
C LYS A 439 15.51 0.31 16.31
N GLY A 440 15.52 1.43 17.03
CA GLY A 440 16.43 2.56 16.81
C GLY A 440 16.08 3.46 15.62
N ILE A 441 14.95 3.23 14.94
CA ILE A 441 14.55 4.05 13.78
C ILE A 441 14.00 5.41 14.22
N GLU A 442 13.22 5.45 15.31
CA GLU A 442 12.61 6.70 15.79
C GLU A 442 13.66 7.76 16.12
N ASP A 443 14.72 7.39 16.84
CA ASP A 443 15.84 8.28 17.17
C ASP A 443 16.55 8.81 15.91
N LEU A 444 16.69 7.98 14.86
CA LEU A 444 17.31 8.37 13.60
C LEU A 444 16.44 9.36 12.82
N VAL A 445 15.12 9.14 12.79
CA VAL A 445 14.17 10.05 12.14
C VAL A 445 14.11 11.39 12.85
N LEU A 446 14.18 11.40 14.18
CA LEU A 446 14.25 12.64 14.98
C LEU A 446 15.54 13.42 14.71
N ALA A 447 16.65 12.73 14.43
CA ALA A 447 17.92 13.37 14.11
C ALA A 447 17.96 13.94 12.68
N ASP A 448 17.48 13.18 11.69
CA ASP A 448 17.40 13.61 10.29
C ASP A 448 16.30 12.83 9.56
N TYR A 449 15.13 13.46 9.44
CA TYR A 449 13.93 12.86 8.85
C TYR A 449 14.00 12.64 7.33
N LEU A 450 15.03 13.15 6.65
CA LEU A 450 15.25 12.90 5.22
C LEU A 450 16.32 11.84 4.98
N ASN A 451 16.99 11.34 6.03
CA ASN A 451 18.07 10.35 5.92
C ASN A 451 17.57 8.91 5.84
N TYR A 452 16.90 8.60 4.73
CA TYR A 452 16.41 7.25 4.44
C TYR A 452 17.53 6.21 4.29
N GLU A 453 18.74 6.61 3.87
CA GLU A 453 19.85 5.69 3.68
C GLU A 453 20.30 5.07 5.01
N THR A 454 20.43 5.88 6.06
CA THR A 454 20.86 5.42 7.38
C THR A 454 19.81 4.52 8.03
N THR A 455 18.53 4.87 7.89
CA THR A 455 17.44 4.03 8.40
C THR A 455 17.31 2.73 7.63
N SER A 456 17.47 2.73 6.30
CA SER A 456 17.47 1.49 5.50
C SER A 456 18.58 0.54 5.93
N LYS A 457 19.80 1.05 6.13
CA LYS A 457 20.93 0.27 6.68
C LYS A 457 20.62 -0.30 8.06
N THR A 458 19.94 0.48 8.91
CA THR A 458 19.54 0.05 10.27
C THR A 458 18.50 -1.06 10.22
N VAL A 459 17.47 -0.94 9.38
CA VAL A 459 16.47 -2.00 9.14
C VAL A 459 17.15 -3.30 8.68
N TYR A 460 18.07 -3.20 7.72
CA TYR A 460 18.88 -4.34 7.27
C TYR A 460 19.68 -4.97 8.41
N ASN A 461 20.38 -4.16 9.21
CA ASN A 461 21.20 -4.62 10.34
C ASN A 461 20.36 -5.28 11.44
N ASN A 462 19.17 -4.74 11.73
CA ASN A 462 18.24 -5.30 12.70
C ASN A 462 17.79 -6.70 12.28
N LEU A 463 17.38 -6.87 11.02
CA LEU A 463 17.04 -8.17 10.44
C LEU A 463 18.23 -9.12 10.49
N LYS A 464 19.39 -8.68 10.02
CA LYS A 464 20.64 -9.47 10.05
C LYS A 464 20.94 -9.99 11.46
N ALA A 465 20.90 -9.12 12.47
CA ALA A 465 21.16 -9.50 13.85
C ALA A 465 20.12 -10.50 14.38
N ALA A 466 18.84 -10.33 14.04
CA ALA A 466 17.78 -11.26 14.41
C ALA A 466 18.00 -12.66 13.79
N PHE A 467 18.41 -12.71 12.52
CA PHE A 467 18.76 -13.97 11.85
C PHE A 467 20.00 -14.64 12.46
N GLU A 468 21.06 -13.89 12.72
CA GLU A 468 22.28 -14.40 13.36
C GLU A 468 21.99 -14.96 14.75
N ASN A 469 21.15 -14.27 15.54
CA ASN A 469 20.70 -14.76 16.84
C ASN A 469 19.84 -16.03 16.73
N HIS A 470 18.95 -16.12 15.74
CA HIS A 470 18.16 -17.32 15.49
C HIS A 470 19.04 -18.51 15.13
N GLN A 471 20.02 -18.30 14.24
CA GLN A 471 21.01 -19.31 13.88
C GLN A 471 21.84 -19.75 15.08
N LYS A 472 22.26 -18.81 15.94
CA LYS A 472 22.97 -19.11 17.17
C LYS A 472 22.12 -19.99 18.11
N ASN A 473 20.84 -19.65 18.29
CA ASN A 473 19.94 -20.47 19.12
C ASN A 473 19.80 -21.90 18.59
N ILE A 474 19.75 -22.09 17.27
CA ILE A 474 19.73 -23.42 16.65
C ILE A 474 21.05 -24.16 16.84
N ASN A 475 22.18 -23.47 16.71
CA ASN A 475 23.50 -24.04 16.96
C ASN A 475 23.68 -24.42 18.43
N ASP A 476 23.20 -23.60 19.37
CA ASP A 476 23.24 -23.88 20.80
C ASP A 476 22.39 -25.12 21.11
N LEU A 477 21.20 -25.27 20.51
CA LEU A 477 20.40 -26.49 20.61
C LEU A 477 21.11 -27.73 20.03
N SER A 478 21.82 -27.56 18.91
CA SER A 478 22.62 -28.62 18.28
C SER A 478 23.82 -29.03 19.13
N ALA A 479 24.47 -28.05 19.77
CA ALA A 479 25.67 -28.23 20.57
C ALA A 479 25.39 -28.79 21.96
N LYS A 480 24.15 -28.72 22.46
CA LYS A 480 23.74 -29.49 23.63
C LYS A 480 23.90 -30.99 23.28
N LYS A 481 25.00 -31.61 23.73
CA LYS A 481 25.29 -33.05 23.53
C LYS A 481 24.39 -33.91 24.42
N TRP A 482 23.12 -34.08 24.04
CA TRP A 482 22.16 -34.86 24.80
C TRP A 482 22.49 -36.35 24.67
N LYS A 483 23.06 -36.96 25.71
CA LYS A 483 23.31 -38.40 25.72
C LYS A 483 22.08 -39.17 26.19
N ILE A 484 21.46 -39.94 25.29
CA ILE A 484 20.41 -40.91 25.65
C ILE A 484 21.00 -42.30 25.48
N ALA A 485 21.04 -43.07 26.58
CA ALA A 485 21.65 -44.41 26.60
C ALA A 485 23.07 -44.47 26.01
N GLY A 486 23.90 -43.46 26.29
CA GLY A 486 25.29 -43.38 25.83
C GLY A 486 25.48 -42.90 24.38
N LYS A 487 24.40 -42.67 23.62
CA LYS A 487 24.45 -42.13 22.24
C LYS A 487 24.08 -40.64 22.22
N ASP A 488 24.78 -39.86 21.40
CA ASP A 488 24.51 -38.43 21.20
C ASP A 488 23.26 -38.24 20.34
N PHE A 489 22.19 -37.77 20.98
CA PHE A 489 20.88 -37.56 20.40
C PHE A 489 20.70 -36.11 19.91
N GLY A 490 21.53 -35.18 20.41
CA GLY A 490 21.47 -33.74 20.05
C GLY A 490 21.80 -33.52 18.58
N SER A 491 22.83 -34.20 18.07
CA SER A 491 23.22 -34.17 16.66
C SER A 491 22.17 -34.74 15.70
N TRP A 492 21.25 -35.59 16.17
CA TRP A 492 20.26 -36.27 15.31
C TRP A 492 18.98 -35.45 15.13
N LEU A 493 18.59 -34.65 16.12
CA LEU A 493 17.33 -33.90 16.13
C LEU A 493 17.40 -32.57 15.34
N VAL A 494 18.61 -32.04 15.12
CA VAL A 494 18.87 -30.73 14.49
C VAL A 494 19.21 -30.82 12.99
N MET A 495 19.37 -32.03 12.43
CA MET A 495 19.68 -32.20 11.00
C MET A 495 18.55 -31.79 10.04
N GLY A 496 17.34 -31.53 10.53
CA GLY A 496 16.26 -30.93 9.73
C GLY A 496 16.28 -29.39 9.67
N THR A 497 17.23 -28.73 10.33
CA THR A 497 17.31 -27.27 10.50
C THR A 497 18.66 -26.66 10.07
N LEU A 498 19.57 -27.48 9.53
CA LEU A 498 20.95 -27.08 9.17
C LEU A 498 21.08 -26.34 7.82
N GLU A 499 19.97 -26.01 7.16
CA GLU A 499 19.96 -25.18 5.93
C GLU A 499 20.24 -23.69 6.19
N ILE A 500 20.36 -23.28 7.46
CA ILE A 500 20.43 -21.87 7.87
C ILE A 500 21.84 -21.28 7.68
N ALA A 501 22.90 -22.10 7.68
CA ALA A 501 24.28 -21.63 7.52
C ALA A 501 24.71 -21.47 6.05
N SER A 502 24.29 -22.39 5.17
CA SER A 502 24.54 -22.30 3.71
C SER A 502 23.85 -21.08 3.08
N ALA A 503 22.83 -20.55 3.76
CA ALA A 503 22.08 -19.36 3.39
C ALA A 503 22.88 -18.06 3.47
N TYR A 504 23.88 -18.00 4.35
CA TYR A 504 24.57 -16.75 4.68
C TYR A 504 25.94 -16.63 3.99
N THR A 505 26.57 -17.77 3.68
CA THR A 505 27.95 -17.83 3.17
C THR A 505 28.05 -18.18 1.69
N GLY A 506 26.93 -18.46 1.00
CA GLY A 506 26.92 -18.86 -0.41
C GLY A 506 27.63 -20.19 -0.71
N THR A 507 27.97 -20.96 0.34
CA THR A 507 28.69 -22.23 0.24
C THR A 507 27.73 -23.39 0.53
N PRO A 508 27.61 -24.38 -0.38
CA PRO A 508 26.80 -25.55 -0.14
C PRO A 508 27.51 -26.44 0.90
N LEU A 509 27.11 -26.34 2.16
CA LEU A 509 27.48 -27.31 3.18
C LEU A 509 26.53 -28.50 3.05
N TYR A 510 27.08 -29.61 2.54
CA TYR A 510 26.49 -30.92 2.30
C TYR A 510 25.27 -31.27 3.18
N GLY A 511 24.06 -31.16 2.61
CA GLY A 511 22.84 -31.74 3.17
C GLY A 511 22.60 -33.14 2.62
N VAL A 512 22.57 -34.16 3.50
CA VAL A 512 22.15 -35.52 3.13
C VAL A 512 20.62 -35.61 3.27
N PRO A 513 19.86 -36.10 2.28
CA PRO A 513 18.41 -36.21 2.36
C PRO A 513 17.97 -37.18 3.47
N THR A 514 16.94 -36.81 4.23
CA THR A 514 16.29 -37.61 5.29
C THR A 514 15.85 -39.00 4.81
N ALA A 515 15.55 -39.17 3.53
CA ALA A 515 15.16 -40.45 2.94
C ALA A 515 16.30 -41.50 2.90
N VAL A 516 17.56 -41.08 2.87
CA VAL A 516 18.73 -41.98 2.82
C VAL A 516 19.10 -42.52 4.21
N LEU A 517 18.78 -41.77 5.27
CA LEU A 517 19.13 -42.12 6.66
C LEU A 517 18.22 -43.17 7.30
N ILE A 518 16.95 -43.25 6.89
CA ILE A 518 16.00 -44.26 7.40
C ILE A 518 16.43 -45.69 7.01
N GLN A 519 17.20 -45.83 5.93
CA GLN A 519 17.67 -47.13 5.45
C GLN A 519 18.98 -47.60 6.12
N LEU A 520 19.67 -46.76 6.90
CA LEU A 520 21.05 -47.02 7.32
C LEU A 520 21.26 -47.43 8.80
N ILE A 521 20.32 -47.29 9.74
CA ILE A 521 20.63 -47.57 11.16
C ILE A 521 19.44 -48.14 11.98
N ASP A 522 19.73 -49.22 12.71
CA ASP A 522 18.96 -49.79 13.83
C ASP A 522 18.60 -48.74 14.90
N ALA A 523 17.35 -48.25 14.86
CA ALA A 523 16.81 -47.38 15.89
C ALA A 523 16.49 -48.18 17.18
N PRO A 524 16.88 -47.71 18.38
CA PRO A 524 16.57 -48.41 19.63
C PRO A 524 15.05 -48.47 19.85
N LYS A 525 14.55 -49.62 20.32
CA LYS A 525 13.12 -49.86 20.55
C LYS A 525 12.60 -48.89 21.61
N LEU A 526 11.51 -48.17 21.30
CA LEU A 526 10.84 -47.15 22.12
C LEU A 526 10.45 -47.56 23.57
N LYS A 527 10.67 -48.80 23.98
CA LYS A 527 10.16 -49.38 25.24
C LYS A 527 11.08 -49.11 26.45
N ASP A 528 12.30 -48.59 26.25
CA ASP A 528 13.31 -48.39 27.30
C ASP A 528 13.53 -46.93 27.75
N LEU A 529 12.62 -45.99 27.44
CA LEU A 529 12.83 -44.53 27.64
C LEU A 529 11.99 -43.84 28.75
N PRO A 530 11.77 -44.37 29.97
CA PRO A 530 10.87 -43.71 30.93
C PRO A 530 11.40 -42.38 31.52
N LYS A 531 12.73 -42.12 31.55
CA LYS A 531 13.31 -40.85 32.04
C LYS A 531 13.63 -39.82 30.93
N SER A 532 13.78 -40.29 29.70
CA SER A 532 14.22 -39.51 28.53
C SER A 532 13.06 -38.97 27.69
N ILE A 533 11.84 -39.50 27.83
CA ILE A 533 10.64 -38.99 27.14
C ILE A 533 10.34 -37.53 27.52
N LYS A 534 10.53 -37.13 28.79
CA LYS A 534 10.31 -35.73 29.21
C LYS A 534 11.31 -34.78 28.53
N THR A 535 12.59 -35.15 28.52
CA THR A 535 13.65 -34.39 27.86
C THR A 535 13.46 -34.31 26.35
N ILE A 536 13.04 -35.41 25.70
CA ILE A 536 12.69 -35.42 24.27
C ILE A 536 11.50 -34.48 24.01
N LYS A 537 10.46 -34.50 24.84
CA LYS A 537 9.31 -33.60 24.71
C LYS A 537 9.67 -32.13 24.92
N GLU A 538 10.56 -31.82 25.85
CA GLU A 538 11.07 -30.47 26.09
C GLU A 538 11.87 -29.96 24.89
N ILE A 539 12.73 -30.80 24.30
CA ILE A 539 13.50 -30.46 23.10
C ILE A 539 12.60 -30.31 21.88
N GLU A 540 11.64 -31.21 21.68
CA GLU A 540 10.63 -31.08 20.63
C GLU A 540 9.83 -29.78 20.80
N ARG A 541 9.53 -29.39 22.03
CA ARG A 541 8.87 -28.12 22.33
C ARG A 541 9.77 -26.92 22.04
N GLU A 542 11.03 -26.92 22.45
CA GLU A 542 12.01 -25.86 22.13
C GLU A 542 12.21 -25.72 20.61
N LYS A 543 12.34 -26.85 19.89
CA LYS A 543 12.45 -26.89 18.43
C LYS A 543 11.18 -26.40 17.75
N GLN A 544 10.01 -26.85 18.20
CA GLN A 544 8.74 -26.37 17.68
C GLN A 544 8.60 -24.87 17.91
N ASN A 545 8.96 -24.38 19.09
CA ASN A 545 8.95 -22.95 19.41
C ASN A 545 9.89 -22.16 18.51
N LEU A 546 11.10 -22.66 18.21
CA LEU A 546 12.01 -22.00 17.26
C LEU A 546 11.48 -22.06 15.82
N SER A 547 10.97 -23.19 15.35
CA SER A 547 10.39 -23.28 14.00
C SER A 547 9.15 -22.42 13.81
N LYS A 548 8.40 -22.18 14.89
CA LYS A 548 7.22 -21.31 14.93
C LYS A 548 7.57 -19.88 15.32
N SER A 549 8.83 -19.57 15.62
CA SER A 549 9.24 -18.19 15.88
C SER A 549 9.08 -17.39 14.60
N PRO A 550 8.92 -16.06 14.67
CA PRO A 550 8.74 -15.24 13.48
C PRO A 550 9.85 -15.42 12.45
N ILE A 551 11.09 -15.48 12.94
CA ILE A 551 12.28 -15.71 12.12
C ILE A 551 12.30 -17.13 11.53
N GLY A 552 11.88 -18.14 12.29
CA GLY A 552 11.75 -19.53 11.82
C GLY A 552 10.69 -19.67 10.70
N LEU A 553 9.56 -18.97 10.84
CA LEU A 553 8.50 -18.95 9.84
C LEU A 553 8.96 -18.24 8.55
N MET A 554 9.70 -17.14 8.64
CA MET A 554 10.26 -16.48 7.46
C MET A 554 11.23 -17.41 6.71
N PHE A 555 12.09 -18.15 7.42
CA PHE A 555 13.04 -19.08 6.81
C PHE A 555 12.41 -20.27 6.09
N LYS A 556 11.25 -20.75 6.56
CA LYS A 556 10.52 -21.87 5.94
C LYS A 556 10.22 -21.66 4.45
N TYR A 557 10.15 -20.40 4.01
CA TYR A 557 9.77 -20.02 2.66
C TYR A 557 10.91 -19.49 1.81
N LYS A 558 12.15 -19.79 2.20
CA LYS A 558 13.34 -19.48 1.41
C LYS A 558 13.43 -20.32 0.13
#